data_AF-A0A9P1CYI3-F1
#
_entry.id   AF-A0A9P1CYI3-F1
#
_cell.length_a   1.000
_cell.length_b   1.000
_cell.length_c   1.000
_cell.angle_alpha   90.00
_cell.angle_beta   90.00
_cell.angle_gamma   90.00
#
_symmetry.space_group_name_H-M   'P 1'
#
loop_
_entity.id
_entity.type
_entity.pdbx_description
1 polymer ?
#
loop_
_entity_poly.entity_id
_entity_poly.type
_entity_poly.pdbx_seq_one_letter_code
_entity_poly.pdbx_strand_id
1 'polypeptide(L)'
;MERAVTFRRSTQHVAALNEILVQAVQPGVRGRWQPNPMADWCDAWSDLSRTTAEEAVTLHCQIPAGDHGRYQNYEQEVRGYHCDEFSAAITDAGNLLAALQGTAGFEIEIRWLLQVIDELSTTQQSIVHGLALPKGGSPRHFALVPYSCCWLPLVLRCLPHMEPEKTCTLCSLKYPVAEGRVHGRFFTCITCASADRALRRNLGSQGSGLDSFSTDESCRFFRSVHRKKQENLGGRLLWTTLRATLVTSLTERRMHTHKTTLRGKQLPLSVWIQQGWPREVVEAQPNEWSEEYKCRVYCVNVKELSWQEEFNRIEQQLLQHEQEITQNRKGKKKKTEDGNDADEHASDQGEMDLPATEPEKKSKEKNPEAAAKKERAKNVSIANRAAKAVGPLQQALTTLSQLEQHLAKSNVTVEADLAATCHNVVGQLSGWTAADQKTILQQAAEVAKGLRALLPKPKAKAKAESRSPGRKAGQGAEASAAEVQHSPGGSLKRPAAAKADSAPKRRRSKCP
;
A
#
# COMPACT_ATOMS: atom_id res chain seq x y z
N MET A 1 -14.69 45.23 -15.84
CA MET A 1 -14.67 44.04 -16.73
C MET A 1 -13.38 43.28 -16.46
N GLU A 2 -13.36 42.47 -15.41
CA GLU A 2 -12.18 41.70 -15.00
C GLU A 2 -12.40 40.21 -15.26
N ARG A 3 -11.40 39.58 -15.86
CA ARG A 3 -11.43 38.20 -16.34
C ARG A 3 -11.32 37.22 -15.17
N ALA A 4 -12.44 36.56 -14.85
CA ALA A 4 -12.44 35.32 -14.10
C ALA A 4 -11.95 34.17 -15.00
N VAL A 5 -10.67 33.82 -14.91
CA VAL A 5 -10.14 32.59 -15.52
C VAL A 5 -10.17 31.48 -14.47
N THR A 6 -10.94 30.44 -14.79
CA THR A 6 -11.35 29.34 -13.93
C THR A 6 -10.25 28.31 -13.67
N PHE A 7 -10.04 27.99 -12.39
CA PHE A 7 -9.06 27.03 -11.84
C PHE A 7 -9.55 25.56 -11.96
N ARG A 8 -9.96 25.12 -13.15
CA ARG A 8 -10.41 23.74 -13.42
C ARG A 8 -9.29 22.77 -13.84
N ARG A 9 -8.06 23.25 -14.03
CA ARG A 9 -6.95 22.46 -14.61
C ARG A 9 -6.29 21.44 -13.67
N SER A 10 -6.24 21.67 -12.35
CA SER A 10 -5.39 20.82 -11.47
C SER A 10 -5.92 19.39 -11.27
N THR A 11 -7.24 19.17 -11.29
CA THR A 11 -7.83 17.83 -11.14
C THR A 11 -7.73 16.99 -12.41
N GLN A 12 -7.67 17.63 -13.58
CA GLN A 12 -7.43 16.96 -14.86
C GLN A 12 -6.01 16.41 -14.96
N HIS A 13 -5.02 17.06 -14.33
CA HIS A 13 -3.63 16.64 -14.42
C HIS A 13 -3.32 15.37 -13.60
N VAL A 14 -4.00 15.17 -12.45
CA VAL A 14 -3.85 13.94 -11.64
C VAL A 14 -4.46 12.73 -12.36
N ALA A 15 -5.55 12.93 -13.10
CA ALA A 15 -6.17 11.88 -13.90
C ALA A 15 -5.27 11.49 -15.10
N ALA A 16 -4.68 12.48 -15.79
CA ALA A 16 -3.75 12.24 -16.91
C ALA A 16 -2.48 11.49 -16.48
N LEU A 17 -1.93 11.80 -15.29
CA LEU A 17 -0.78 11.10 -14.71
C LEU A 17 -1.07 9.62 -14.44
N ASN A 18 -2.28 9.31 -13.96
CA ASN A 18 -2.70 7.94 -13.69
C ASN A 18 -2.92 7.15 -14.98
N GLU A 19 -3.44 7.80 -16.03
CA GLU A 19 -3.65 7.19 -17.34
C GLU A 19 -2.32 6.86 -18.05
N ILE A 20 -1.33 7.76 -17.99
CA ILE A 20 0.02 7.54 -18.52
C ILE A 20 0.73 6.38 -17.79
N LEU A 21 0.61 6.31 -16.45
CA LEU A 21 1.19 5.22 -15.66
C LEU A 21 0.51 3.87 -15.95
N VAL A 22 -0.80 3.85 -16.19
CA VAL A 22 -1.54 2.63 -16.55
C VAL A 22 -1.15 2.16 -17.96
N GLN A 23 -0.91 3.06 -18.90
CA GLN A 23 -0.46 2.72 -20.25
C GLN A 23 0.99 2.21 -20.28
N ALA A 24 1.87 2.74 -19.42
CA ALA A 24 3.27 2.30 -19.32
C ALA A 24 3.44 0.91 -18.69
N VAL A 25 2.41 0.40 -17.98
CA VAL A 25 2.48 -0.87 -17.22
C VAL A 25 1.72 -2.01 -17.90
N GLN A 26 1.03 -1.79 -19.03
CA GLN A 26 0.42 -2.90 -19.75
C GLN A 26 1.44 -3.67 -20.61
N PRO A 27 1.69 -4.97 -20.32
CA PRO A 27 2.44 -5.81 -21.24
C PRO A 27 1.58 -6.07 -22.49
N GLY A 28 2.02 -5.52 -23.62
CA GLY A 28 1.43 -5.77 -24.93
C GLY A 28 1.40 -7.27 -25.26
N VAL A 29 0.20 -7.74 -25.57
CA VAL A 29 -0.14 -9.08 -26.03
C VAL A 29 0.43 -9.32 -27.44
N ARG A 30 1.48 -10.17 -27.53
CA ARG A 30 1.75 -11.25 -28.52
C ARG A 30 3.23 -11.37 -28.91
N GLY A 31 3.84 -12.51 -28.52
CA GLY A 31 4.75 -13.25 -29.40
C GLY A 31 6.24 -13.28 -29.04
N ARG A 32 6.62 -14.13 -28.08
CA ARG A 32 7.78 -15.07 -28.02
C ARG A 32 8.28 -15.18 -26.58
N TRP A 33 8.27 -16.41 -26.07
CA TRP A 33 8.85 -16.77 -24.77
C TRP A 33 10.37 -16.66 -24.83
N GLN A 34 10.98 -15.95 -23.87
CA GLN A 34 12.42 -16.11 -23.56
C GLN A 34 12.61 -17.25 -22.54
N PRO A 35 13.76 -17.96 -22.55
CA PRO A 35 14.04 -19.03 -21.60
C PRO A 35 14.20 -18.52 -20.17
N ASN A 36 13.80 -19.37 -19.22
CA ASN A 36 13.89 -19.13 -17.78
C ASN A 36 15.36 -19.14 -17.30
N PRO A 37 15.88 -18.06 -16.69
CA PRO A 37 17.27 -17.99 -16.19
C PRO A 37 17.58 -18.96 -15.04
N MET A 38 16.60 -19.68 -14.50
CA MET A 38 16.80 -20.75 -13.49
C MET A 38 17.15 -22.12 -14.09
N ALA A 39 16.98 -22.35 -15.39
CA ALA A 39 17.35 -23.63 -16.00
C ALA A 39 18.87 -23.87 -15.91
N ASP A 40 19.67 -22.83 -16.13
CA ASP A 40 21.14 -22.88 -16.05
C ASP A 40 21.66 -23.13 -14.61
N TRP A 41 20.85 -22.81 -13.59
CA TRP A 41 21.18 -23.08 -12.18
C TRP A 41 20.90 -24.54 -11.77
N CYS A 42 19.87 -25.16 -12.34
CA CYS A 42 19.54 -26.57 -12.09
C CYS A 42 20.62 -27.53 -12.61
N ASP A 43 21.21 -27.21 -13.77
CA ASP A 43 22.28 -28.02 -14.37
C ASP A 43 23.58 -27.89 -13.55
N ALA A 44 23.92 -26.67 -13.11
CA ALA A 44 25.09 -26.41 -12.28
C ALA A 44 25.03 -27.11 -10.90
N TRP A 45 23.85 -27.22 -10.29
CA TRP A 45 23.70 -27.90 -8.99
C TRP A 45 23.68 -29.42 -9.13
N SER A 46 23.10 -29.94 -10.21
CA SER A 46 23.10 -31.38 -10.51
C SER A 46 24.52 -31.89 -10.75
N ASP A 47 25.37 -31.10 -11.43
CA ASP A 47 26.78 -31.42 -11.66
C ASP A 47 27.61 -31.41 -10.37
N LEU A 48 27.31 -30.50 -9.42
CA LEU A 48 27.98 -30.42 -8.12
C LEU A 48 27.64 -31.61 -7.20
N SER A 49 26.39 -32.10 -7.27
CA SER A 49 25.93 -33.26 -6.50
C SER A 49 26.49 -34.59 -7.02
N ARG A 50 26.76 -34.71 -8.32
CA ARG A 50 27.40 -35.91 -8.91
C ARG A 50 28.89 -35.97 -8.60
N THR A 51 29.59 -34.84 -8.70
CA THR A 51 31.03 -34.78 -8.43
C THR A 51 31.36 -35.13 -6.97
N THR A 52 30.55 -34.67 -6.01
CA THR A 52 30.73 -35.01 -4.59
C THR A 52 30.43 -36.48 -4.26
N ALA A 53 29.46 -37.09 -4.95
CA ALA A 53 29.16 -38.51 -4.79
C ALA A 53 30.25 -39.42 -5.40
N GLU A 54 30.81 -39.05 -6.56
CA GLU A 54 31.88 -39.80 -7.22
C GLU A 54 33.22 -39.70 -6.46
N GLU A 55 33.52 -38.54 -5.87
CA GLU A 55 34.72 -38.36 -5.02
C GLU A 55 34.65 -39.20 -3.73
N ALA A 56 33.48 -39.29 -3.10
CA ALA A 56 33.28 -40.11 -1.90
C ALA A 56 33.45 -41.62 -2.14
N VAL A 57 33.02 -42.12 -3.31
CA VAL A 57 33.17 -43.53 -3.69
C VAL A 57 34.62 -43.85 -4.09
N THR A 58 35.33 -42.91 -4.72
CA THR A 58 36.70 -43.14 -5.18
C THR A 58 37.73 -43.15 -4.03
N LEU A 59 37.52 -42.34 -2.99
CA LEU A 59 38.37 -42.32 -1.79
C LEU A 59 38.27 -43.59 -0.94
N HIS A 60 37.17 -44.35 -1.05
CA HIS A 60 36.97 -45.57 -0.27
C HIS A 60 37.71 -46.81 -0.84
N CYS A 61 38.21 -46.73 -2.07
CA CYS A 61 38.84 -47.86 -2.79
C CYS A 61 40.38 -47.87 -2.79
N GLN A 62 41.08 -46.92 -2.14
CA GLN A 62 42.55 -46.84 -2.18
C GLN A 62 43.26 -46.77 -0.81
N ILE A 63 42.81 -47.55 0.18
CA ILE A 63 43.55 -47.66 1.45
C ILE A 63 44.13 -49.07 1.61
N PRO A 64 45.47 -49.25 1.60
CA PRO A 64 46.08 -50.56 1.82
C PRO A 64 45.91 -51.00 3.28
N ALA A 65 45.60 -52.28 3.47
CA ALA A 65 45.38 -52.90 4.77
C ALA A 65 46.66 -52.88 5.62
N GLY A 66 46.74 -51.97 6.59
CA GLY A 66 47.90 -51.95 7.48
C GLY A 66 48.04 -50.76 8.42
N ASP A 67 46.96 -50.21 8.98
CA ASP A 67 47.11 -49.39 10.22
C ASP A 67 45.76 -49.18 10.96
N HIS A 68 45.43 -50.06 11.91
CA HIS A 68 44.14 -50.00 12.63
C HIS A 68 44.08 -48.93 13.74
N GLY A 69 45.20 -48.33 14.14
CA GLY A 69 45.25 -47.33 15.22
C GLY A 69 44.83 -45.91 14.82
N ARG A 70 45.03 -45.52 13.55
CA ARG A 70 44.59 -44.21 13.03
C ARG A 70 43.13 -44.17 12.60
N TYR A 71 42.50 -45.33 12.39
CA TYR A 71 41.15 -45.43 11.87
C TYR A 71 40.07 -44.98 12.87
N GLN A 72 40.28 -45.20 14.18
CA GLN A 72 39.29 -44.83 15.21
C GLN A 72 39.22 -43.32 15.49
N ASN A 73 40.37 -42.62 15.46
CA ASN A 73 40.38 -41.16 15.58
C ASN A 73 39.83 -40.49 14.31
N TYR A 74 40.14 -41.03 13.13
CA TYR A 74 39.58 -40.52 11.87
C TYR A 74 38.08 -40.78 11.75
N GLU A 75 37.56 -41.94 12.19
CA GLU A 75 36.11 -42.19 12.26
C GLU A 75 35.40 -41.27 13.26
N GLN A 76 36.03 -40.93 14.39
CA GLN A 76 35.44 -39.99 15.36
C GLN A 76 35.46 -38.55 14.86
N GLU A 77 36.54 -38.10 14.21
CA GLU A 77 36.60 -36.78 13.56
C GLU A 77 35.60 -36.68 12.41
N VAL A 78 35.61 -37.63 11.48
CA VAL A 78 34.70 -37.61 10.31
C VAL A 78 33.23 -37.73 10.74
N ARG A 79 32.89 -38.53 11.77
CA ARG A 79 31.52 -38.57 12.31
C ARG A 79 31.12 -37.31 13.06
N GLY A 80 32.05 -36.67 13.79
CA GLY A 80 31.80 -35.38 14.44
C GLY A 80 31.50 -34.28 13.42
N TYR A 81 32.33 -34.16 12.38
CA TYR A 81 32.14 -33.20 11.30
C TYR A 81 30.83 -33.41 10.54
N HIS A 82 30.49 -34.65 10.17
CA HIS A 82 29.25 -34.90 9.43
C HIS A 82 27.98 -34.73 10.27
N CYS A 83 28.00 -35.03 11.57
CA CYS A 83 26.83 -34.80 12.43
C CYS A 83 26.59 -33.32 12.70
N ASP A 84 27.66 -32.54 12.90
CA ASP A 84 27.56 -31.10 13.15
C ASP A 84 27.16 -30.34 11.88
N GLU A 85 27.73 -30.69 10.73
CA GLU A 85 27.34 -30.10 9.43
C GLU A 85 25.91 -30.49 9.03
N PHE A 86 25.50 -31.73 9.27
CA PHE A 86 24.13 -32.15 9.00
C PHE A 86 23.11 -31.48 9.94
N SER A 87 23.46 -31.33 11.23
CA SER A 87 22.62 -30.59 12.18
C SER A 87 22.55 -29.10 11.87
N ALA A 88 23.65 -28.50 11.38
CA ALA A 88 23.67 -27.12 10.91
C ALA A 88 22.79 -26.98 9.65
N ALA A 89 22.89 -27.91 8.70
CA ALA A 89 22.08 -27.91 7.49
C ALA A 89 20.57 -28.04 7.77
N ILE A 90 20.17 -28.91 8.73
CA ILE A 90 18.76 -29.00 9.17
C ILE A 90 18.30 -27.70 9.85
N THR A 91 19.16 -27.09 10.66
CA THR A 91 18.85 -25.82 11.34
C THR A 91 18.69 -24.68 10.34
N ASP A 92 19.57 -24.60 9.35
CA ASP A 92 19.51 -23.60 8.29
C ASP A 92 18.31 -23.81 7.36
N ALA A 93 17.97 -25.06 7.04
CA ALA A 93 16.74 -25.39 6.31
C ALA A 93 15.48 -24.99 7.11
N GLY A 94 15.47 -25.20 8.43
CA GLY A 94 14.39 -24.75 9.31
C GLY A 94 14.25 -23.23 9.37
N ASN A 95 15.38 -22.51 9.42
CA ASN A 95 15.41 -21.04 9.37
C ASN A 95 14.94 -20.49 8.02
N LEU A 96 15.30 -21.15 6.91
CA LEU A 96 14.84 -20.83 5.57
C LEU A 96 13.32 -21.05 5.44
N LEU A 97 12.81 -22.16 5.96
CA LEU A 97 11.37 -22.46 5.96
C LEU A 97 10.58 -21.41 6.77
N ALA A 98 11.11 -20.97 7.91
CA ALA A 98 10.52 -19.91 8.72
C ALA A 98 10.52 -18.55 8.01
N ALA A 99 11.55 -18.26 7.21
CA ALA A 99 11.61 -17.04 6.40
C ALA A 99 10.62 -17.07 5.22
N LEU A 100 10.37 -18.24 4.63
CA LEU A 100 9.48 -18.42 3.48
C LEU A 100 7.99 -18.45 3.84
N GLN A 101 7.63 -18.74 5.09
CA GLN A 101 6.23 -18.74 5.58
C GLN A 101 5.52 -17.37 5.50
N GLY A 102 6.24 -16.27 5.21
CA GLY A 102 5.68 -14.93 5.02
C GLY A 102 5.36 -14.54 3.57
N THR A 103 5.75 -15.34 2.58
CA THR A 103 5.64 -14.98 1.15
C THR A 103 4.68 -15.90 0.41
N ALA A 104 3.57 -15.35 -0.08
CA ALA A 104 2.57 -16.11 -0.85
C ALA A 104 3.15 -16.47 -2.23
N GLY A 105 3.46 -17.75 -2.43
CA GLY A 105 4.00 -18.29 -3.69
C GLY A 105 4.66 -19.67 -3.61
N PHE A 106 4.93 -20.18 -2.39
CA PHE A 106 5.85 -21.30 -2.18
C PHE A 106 5.19 -22.60 -1.66
N GLU A 107 3.94 -22.87 -2.01
CA GLU A 107 3.29 -24.16 -1.66
C GLU A 107 3.99 -25.38 -2.30
N ILE A 108 4.64 -25.18 -3.46
CA ILE A 108 5.40 -26.23 -4.15
C ILE A 108 6.74 -26.51 -3.45
N GLU A 109 7.42 -25.47 -2.95
CA GLU A 109 8.71 -25.61 -2.24
C GLU A 109 8.57 -26.23 -0.85
N ILE A 110 7.48 -25.95 -0.12
CA ILE A 110 7.23 -26.61 1.18
C ILE A 110 6.97 -28.10 0.99
N ARG A 111 6.24 -28.50 -0.07
CA ARG A 111 6.06 -29.92 -0.39
C ARG A 111 7.37 -30.59 -0.79
N TRP A 112 8.21 -29.90 -1.56
CA TRP A 112 9.53 -30.41 -1.93
C TRP A 112 10.44 -30.60 -0.70
N LEU A 113 10.51 -29.63 0.21
CA LEU A 113 11.29 -29.74 1.46
C LEU A 113 10.79 -30.88 2.36
N LEU A 114 9.47 -31.07 2.47
CA LEU A 114 8.90 -32.20 3.21
C LEU A 114 9.24 -33.55 2.56
N GLN A 115 9.27 -33.62 1.23
CA GLN A 115 9.66 -34.82 0.50
C GLN A 115 11.16 -35.12 0.66
N VAL A 116 12.03 -34.10 0.63
CA VAL A 116 13.46 -34.25 0.90
C VAL A 116 13.72 -34.74 2.33
N ILE A 117 12.96 -34.24 3.31
CA ILE A 117 13.05 -34.73 4.69
C ILE A 117 12.61 -36.20 4.80
N ASP A 118 11.56 -36.60 4.08
CA ASP A 118 11.08 -37.99 4.06
C ASP A 118 12.06 -38.95 3.36
N GLU A 119 12.67 -38.50 2.26
CA GLU A 119 13.72 -39.22 1.54
C GLU A 119 15.01 -39.36 2.37
N LEU A 120 15.41 -38.31 3.10
CA LEU A 120 16.55 -38.38 4.03
C LEU A 120 16.26 -39.30 5.22
N SER A 121 15.04 -39.31 5.74
CA SER A 121 14.59 -40.21 6.80
C SER A 121 14.59 -41.68 6.36
N THR A 122 14.08 -41.97 5.16
CA THR A 122 14.08 -43.32 4.58
C THR A 122 15.49 -43.81 4.25
N THR A 123 16.36 -42.92 3.76
CA THR A 123 17.77 -43.26 3.51
C THR A 123 18.51 -43.61 4.80
N GLN A 124 18.23 -42.89 5.91
CA GLN A 124 18.78 -43.23 7.22
C GLN A 124 18.33 -44.62 7.70
N GLN A 125 17.06 -44.97 7.48
CA GLN A 125 16.52 -46.30 7.83
C GLN A 125 17.15 -47.42 6.99
N SER A 126 17.42 -47.18 5.70
CA SER A 126 18.11 -48.14 4.83
C SER A 126 19.58 -48.35 5.22
N ILE A 127 20.28 -47.32 5.70
CA ILE A 127 21.66 -47.45 6.20
C ILE A 127 21.70 -48.29 7.49
N VAL A 128 20.72 -48.14 8.38
CA VAL A 128 20.60 -48.95 9.60
C VAL A 128 20.27 -50.41 9.30
N HIS A 129 19.48 -50.68 8.25
CA HIS A 129 19.15 -52.05 7.83
C HIS A 129 20.18 -52.70 6.89
N GLY A 130 21.05 -51.93 6.25
CA GLY A 130 22.07 -52.41 5.29
C GLY A 130 23.32 -53.03 5.90
N LEU A 131 23.52 -52.93 7.22
CA LEU A 131 24.62 -53.59 7.93
C LEU A 131 24.30 -55.07 8.22
N ALA A 132 24.03 -55.84 7.17
CA ALA A 132 24.02 -57.29 7.25
C ALA A 132 25.49 -57.79 7.22
N LEU A 133 26.01 -58.15 8.39
CA LEU A 133 27.37 -58.69 8.55
C LEU A 133 27.56 -60.00 7.74
N PRO A 134 28.72 -60.21 7.11
CA PRO A 134 29.03 -61.47 6.44
C PRO A 134 29.12 -62.61 7.46
N LYS A 135 28.48 -63.74 7.12
CA LYS A 135 28.47 -64.97 7.91
C LYS A 135 29.88 -65.55 8.02
N GLY A 136 30.48 -65.45 9.21
CA GLY A 136 31.71 -66.20 9.53
C GLY A 136 32.65 -65.47 10.48
N GLY A 137 32.28 -65.35 11.75
CA GLY A 137 33.16 -64.82 12.80
C GLY A 137 32.52 -65.01 14.18
N SER A 138 33.30 -65.46 15.16
CA SER A 138 32.84 -65.86 16.49
C SER A 138 32.19 -64.70 17.28
N PRO A 139 31.31 -65.00 18.26
CA PRO A 139 30.49 -64.00 18.92
C PRO A 139 31.34 -63.16 19.88
N ARG A 140 31.70 -61.95 19.48
CA ARG A 140 32.03 -60.89 20.44
C ARG A 140 30.76 -60.12 20.74
N HIS A 141 30.37 -60.11 22.01
CA HIS A 141 29.27 -59.32 22.55
C HIS A 141 29.50 -57.82 22.26
N PHE A 142 28.96 -57.34 21.14
CA PHE A 142 28.68 -55.92 20.99
C PHE A 142 27.37 -55.65 21.73
N ALA A 143 27.48 -55.00 22.89
CA ALA A 143 26.35 -54.38 23.55
C ALA A 143 25.80 -53.30 22.60
N LEU A 144 24.72 -53.61 21.87
CA LEU A 144 23.89 -52.63 21.21
C LEU A 144 23.30 -51.74 22.31
N VAL A 145 23.92 -50.59 22.53
CA VAL A 145 23.40 -49.58 23.45
C VAL A 145 22.08 -49.06 22.86
N PRO A 146 20.95 -49.12 23.59
CA PRO A 146 19.65 -48.72 23.08
C PRO A 146 19.55 -47.19 23.10
N TYR A 147 20.22 -46.52 22.16
CA TYR A 147 20.11 -45.06 22.00
C TYR A 147 18.91 -44.62 21.13
N SER A 148 18.07 -45.55 20.63
CA SER A 148 16.99 -45.20 19.69
C SER A 148 15.68 -44.72 20.34
N CYS A 149 15.53 -44.76 21.67
CA CYS A 149 14.28 -44.34 22.34
C CYS A 149 14.27 -42.88 22.84
N CYS A 150 15.37 -42.14 22.75
CA CYS A 150 15.46 -40.76 23.27
C CYS A 150 14.94 -39.70 22.29
N TRP A 151 14.79 -40.03 21.00
CA TRP A 151 14.43 -39.07 19.95
C TRP A 151 12.92 -38.96 19.73
N LEU A 152 12.15 -40.03 20.00
CA LEU A 152 10.68 -40.02 19.83
C LEU A 152 9.97 -38.96 20.69
N PRO A 153 10.34 -38.72 21.98
CA PRO A 153 9.67 -37.70 22.80
C PRO A 153 9.95 -36.27 22.33
N LEU A 154 11.09 -36.03 21.66
CA LEU A 154 11.46 -34.71 21.13
C LEU A 154 10.74 -34.40 19.81
N VAL A 155 10.57 -35.41 18.94
CA VAL A 155 9.79 -35.27 17.70
C VAL A 155 8.30 -35.10 18.00
N LEU A 156 7.74 -35.79 19.00
CA LEU A 156 6.34 -35.61 19.39
C LEU A 156 6.03 -34.26 20.06
N ARG A 157 7.03 -33.60 20.66
CA ARG A 157 6.88 -32.25 21.25
C ARG A 157 6.97 -31.12 20.23
N CYS A 158 7.42 -31.41 19.01
CA CYS A 158 7.51 -30.46 17.91
C CYS A 158 6.31 -30.53 16.95
N LEU A 159 5.33 -31.41 17.20
CA LEU A 159 4.09 -31.36 16.44
C LEU A 159 3.38 -30.06 16.79
N PRO A 160 3.23 -29.13 15.83
CA PRO A 160 2.56 -27.86 16.09
C PRO A 160 1.19 -28.18 16.64
N HIS A 161 0.90 -27.67 17.84
CA HIS A 161 -0.43 -27.74 18.42
C HIS A 161 -1.38 -27.11 17.39
N MET A 162 -2.12 -27.94 16.66
CA MET A 162 -3.08 -27.51 15.66
C MET A 162 -4.15 -26.72 16.41
N GLU A 163 -3.99 -25.40 16.42
CA GLU A 163 -4.97 -24.53 17.04
C GLU A 163 -6.33 -24.80 16.41
N PRO A 164 -7.41 -24.89 17.21
CA PRO A 164 -8.71 -25.23 16.67
C PRO A 164 -9.13 -24.20 15.63
N GLU A 165 -9.30 -24.62 14.37
CA GLU A 165 -9.77 -23.71 13.33
C GLU A 165 -11.25 -23.38 13.52
N LYS A 166 -11.63 -22.13 13.26
CA LYS A 166 -13.02 -21.66 13.25
C LYS A 166 -13.34 -20.97 11.93
N THR A 167 -14.56 -21.20 11.43
CA THR A 167 -15.06 -20.55 10.21
C THR A 167 -15.63 -19.18 10.52
N CYS A 168 -15.13 -18.14 9.84
CA CYS A 168 -15.66 -16.80 9.96
C CYS A 168 -17.07 -16.71 9.38
N THR A 169 -18.03 -16.15 10.12
CA THR A 169 -19.42 -16.01 9.69
C THR A 169 -19.63 -15.03 8.55
N LEU A 170 -18.70 -14.08 8.35
CA LEU A 170 -18.82 -13.03 7.33
C LEU A 170 -18.20 -13.42 5.98
N CYS A 171 -17.01 -14.03 5.97
CA CYS A 171 -16.32 -14.43 4.73
C CYS A 171 -16.34 -15.94 4.45
N SER A 172 -16.85 -16.75 5.38
CA SER A 172 -16.89 -18.21 5.30
C SER A 172 -15.52 -18.85 5.00
N LEU A 173 -14.44 -18.26 5.50
CA LEU A 173 -13.08 -18.82 5.45
C LEU A 173 -12.68 -19.31 6.86
N LYS A 174 -11.81 -20.31 6.93
CA LYS A 174 -11.29 -20.87 8.18
C LYS A 174 -10.09 -20.05 8.65
N TYR A 175 -10.02 -19.79 9.95
CA TYR A 175 -8.90 -19.09 10.59
C TYR A 175 -8.59 -19.73 11.94
N PRO A 176 -7.33 -19.61 12.43
CA PRO A 176 -7.04 -19.90 13.83
C PRO A 176 -7.83 -18.96 14.74
N VAL A 177 -8.16 -19.41 15.95
CA VAL A 177 -8.95 -18.59 16.92
C VAL A 177 -8.24 -17.28 17.25
N ALA A 178 -6.91 -17.26 17.24
CA ALA A 178 -6.09 -16.07 17.46
C ALA A 178 -6.33 -14.95 16.44
N GLU A 179 -6.76 -15.27 15.22
CA GLU A 179 -6.98 -14.31 14.12
C GLU A 179 -8.41 -13.75 14.07
N GLY A 180 -9.21 -13.96 15.12
CA GLY A 180 -10.57 -13.48 15.16
C GLY A 180 -11.09 -13.23 16.57
N ARG A 181 -12.38 -12.93 16.62
CA ARG A 181 -13.11 -12.77 17.87
C ARG A 181 -14.30 -13.72 17.86
N VAL A 182 -14.40 -14.52 18.92
CA VAL A 182 -15.57 -15.34 19.21
C VAL A 182 -16.57 -14.50 20.01
N HIS A 183 -17.83 -14.48 19.57
CA HIS A 183 -18.95 -13.88 20.30
C HIS A 183 -20.11 -14.88 20.37
N GLY A 184 -20.20 -15.61 21.48
CA GLY A 184 -21.13 -16.73 21.61
C GLY A 184 -20.77 -17.86 20.64
N ARG A 185 -21.71 -18.23 19.76
CA ARG A 185 -21.51 -19.28 18.73
C ARG A 185 -20.90 -18.76 17.43
N PHE A 186 -20.70 -17.45 17.31
CA PHE A 186 -20.26 -16.82 16.08
C PHE A 186 -18.78 -16.44 16.19
N PHE A 187 -18.01 -16.78 15.16
CA PHE A 187 -16.61 -16.38 15.03
C PHE A 187 -16.48 -15.38 13.87
N THR A 188 -15.77 -14.28 14.09
CA THR A 188 -15.50 -13.29 13.04
C THR A 188 -14.00 -13.01 12.99
N CYS A 189 -13.36 -13.16 11.83
CA CYS A 189 -11.94 -12.84 11.68
C CYS A 189 -11.69 -11.34 11.86
N ILE A 190 -10.48 -10.96 12.26
CA ILE A 190 -10.10 -9.56 12.56
C ILE A 190 -10.37 -8.63 11.38
N THR A 191 -10.08 -9.08 10.14
CA THR A 191 -10.29 -8.28 8.93
C THR A 191 -11.76 -7.98 8.70
N CYS A 192 -12.64 -8.99 8.73
CA CYS A 192 -14.07 -8.80 8.54
C CYS A 192 -14.68 -7.98 9.69
N ALA A 193 -14.26 -8.23 10.94
CA ALA A 193 -14.70 -7.45 12.10
C ALA A 193 -14.24 -5.98 12.05
N SER A 194 -13.06 -5.70 11.49
CA SER A 194 -12.59 -4.33 11.28
C SER A 194 -13.37 -3.63 10.17
N ALA A 195 -13.63 -4.34 9.05
CA ALA A 195 -14.40 -3.82 7.93
C ALA A 195 -15.86 -3.51 8.33
N ASP A 196 -16.54 -4.43 9.03
CA ASP A 196 -17.91 -4.21 9.52
C ASP A 196 -17.98 -3.02 10.49
N ARG A 197 -17.03 -2.90 11.43
CA ARG A 197 -16.96 -1.73 12.32
C ARG A 197 -16.73 -0.43 11.56
N ALA A 198 -15.87 -0.43 10.53
CA ALA A 198 -15.64 0.74 9.71
C ALA A 198 -16.89 1.15 8.92
N LEU A 199 -17.62 0.18 8.35
CA LEU A 199 -18.90 0.42 7.68
C LEU A 199 -19.93 1.01 8.62
N ARG A 200 -20.15 0.40 9.80
CA ARG A 200 -21.07 0.92 10.82
C ARG A 200 -20.67 2.31 11.32
N ARG A 201 -19.36 2.58 11.41
CA ARG A 201 -18.85 3.90 11.82
C ARG A 201 -19.10 4.95 10.74
N ASN A 202 -18.97 4.66 9.46
CA ASN A 202 -19.07 5.70 8.44
C ASN A 202 -20.49 5.83 7.85
N LEU A 203 -21.23 4.72 7.74
CA LEU A 203 -22.55 4.67 7.10
C LEU A 203 -23.70 4.40 8.08
N GLY A 204 -23.40 4.13 9.35
CA GLY A 204 -24.40 3.71 10.33
C GLY A 204 -24.82 2.24 10.15
N SER A 205 -25.85 1.81 10.89
CA SER A 205 -26.36 0.43 10.77
C SER A 205 -27.07 0.18 9.45
N GLN A 206 -27.85 1.14 8.95
CA GLN A 206 -28.69 0.97 7.76
C GLN A 206 -28.05 1.44 6.45
N GLY A 207 -27.05 2.32 6.49
CA GLY A 207 -26.50 2.95 5.28
C GLY A 207 -25.58 2.07 4.45
N SER A 208 -25.16 0.89 4.95
CA SER A 208 -24.27 -0.01 4.21
C SER A 208 -24.98 -0.79 3.11
N GLY A 209 -26.31 -0.96 3.21
CA GLY A 209 -27.08 -1.83 2.33
C GLY A 209 -26.74 -3.32 2.44
N LEU A 210 -25.78 -3.71 3.29
CA LEU A 210 -25.37 -5.11 3.47
C LEU A 210 -26.47 -5.97 4.08
N ASP A 211 -27.37 -5.39 4.87
CA ASP A 211 -28.53 -6.11 5.43
C ASP A 211 -29.44 -6.68 4.35
N SER A 212 -29.39 -6.13 3.13
CA SER A 212 -30.16 -6.64 2.00
C SER A 212 -29.42 -7.74 1.23
N PHE A 213 -28.13 -7.98 1.49
CA PHE A 213 -27.34 -8.98 0.76
C PHE A 213 -27.77 -10.37 1.18
N SER A 214 -27.77 -11.30 0.22
CA SER A 214 -27.78 -12.72 0.55
C SER A 214 -26.50 -13.11 1.31
N THR A 215 -26.53 -14.25 2.00
CA THR A 215 -25.36 -14.77 2.73
C THR A 215 -24.15 -14.97 1.80
N ASP A 216 -24.38 -15.44 0.57
CA ASP A 216 -23.32 -15.66 -0.41
C ASP A 216 -22.74 -14.33 -0.96
N GLU A 217 -23.60 -13.35 -1.27
CA GLU A 217 -23.15 -12.00 -1.67
C GLU A 217 -22.33 -11.33 -0.57
N SER A 218 -22.77 -11.46 0.68
CA SER A 218 -22.02 -10.97 1.84
C SER A 218 -20.65 -11.64 1.95
N CYS A 219 -20.58 -12.96 1.78
CA CYS A 219 -19.32 -13.70 1.77
C CYS A 219 -18.39 -13.24 0.66
N ARG A 220 -18.90 -13.06 -0.57
CA ARG A 220 -18.12 -12.56 -1.72
C ARG A 220 -17.57 -11.16 -1.46
N PHE A 221 -18.39 -10.26 -0.91
CA PHE A 221 -17.97 -8.92 -0.54
C PHE A 221 -16.79 -8.96 0.46
N PHE A 222 -16.94 -9.68 1.57
CA PHE A 222 -15.87 -9.74 2.57
C PHE A 222 -14.60 -10.47 2.08
N ARG A 223 -14.73 -11.45 1.17
CA ARG A 223 -13.57 -12.06 0.48
C ARG A 223 -12.86 -11.06 -0.43
N SER A 224 -13.61 -10.21 -1.13
CA SER A 224 -13.03 -9.12 -1.93
C SER A 224 -12.28 -8.11 -1.05
N VAL A 225 -12.83 -7.77 0.12
CA VAL A 225 -12.16 -6.93 1.12
C VAL A 225 -10.85 -7.55 1.61
N HIS A 226 -10.80 -8.86 1.83
CA HIS A 226 -9.56 -9.58 2.18
C HIS A 226 -8.50 -9.46 1.08
N ARG A 227 -8.88 -9.71 -0.18
CA ARG A 227 -7.98 -9.57 -1.33
C ARG A 227 -7.41 -8.16 -1.43
N LYS A 228 -8.28 -7.15 -1.30
CA LYS A 228 -7.87 -5.73 -1.32
C LYS A 228 -7.00 -5.34 -0.14
N LYS A 229 -7.16 -5.97 1.03
CA LYS A 229 -6.25 -5.76 2.17
C LYS A 229 -4.86 -6.33 1.90
N GLN A 230 -4.76 -7.49 1.25
CA GLN A 230 -3.49 -8.11 0.87
C GLN A 230 -2.76 -7.33 -0.22
N GLU A 231 -3.49 -6.78 -1.20
CA GLU A 231 -2.93 -5.92 -2.26
C GLU A 231 -2.38 -4.59 -1.71
N ASN A 232 -2.88 -4.11 -0.57
CA ASN A 232 -2.37 -2.90 0.06
C ASN A 232 -1.09 -3.21 0.84
N LEU A 233 0.06 -2.72 0.36
CA LEU A 233 1.41 -2.90 0.95
C LEU A 233 1.49 -2.55 2.45
N GLY A 234 0.59 -1.71 2.97
CA GLY A 234 0.55 -1.34 4.39
C GLY A 234 -0.24 -2.31 5.28
N GLY A 235 -0.85 -3.37 4.75
CA GLY A 235 -1.70 -4.33 5.47
C GLY A 235 -2.94 -3.72 6.13
N ARG A 236 -3.13 -2.41 6.04
CA ARG A 236 -4.23 -1.66 6.64
C ARG A 236 -5.31 -1.42 5.60
N LEU A 237 -6.54 -1.79 5.96
CA LEU A 237 -7.70 -1.51 5.13
C LEU A 237 -8.10 -0.03 5.26
N LEU A 238 -7.91 0.73 4.19
CA LEU A 238 -8.34 2.13 4.11
C LEU A 238 -9.85 2.21 3.88
N TRP A 239 -10.50 3.23 4.45
CA TRP A 239 -11.93 3.48 4.27
C TRP A 239 -12.30 3.66 2.79
N THR A 240 -11.47 4.39 2.03
CA THR A 240 -11.67 4.61 0.59
C THR A 240 -11.71 3.31 -0.19
N THR A 241 -10.82 2.37 0.11
CA THR A 241 -10.80 1.04 -0.49
C THR A 241 -12.06 0.25 -0.13
N LEU A 242 -12.42 0.23 1.16
CA LEU A 242 -13.62 -0.47 1.63
C LEU A 242 -14.90 0.09 0.98
N ARG A 243 -15.01 1.42 0.86
CA ARG A 243 -16.12 2.10 0.19
C ARG A 243 -16.16 1.75 -1.30
N ALA A 244 -15.03 1.79 -2.00
CA ALA A 244 -14.96 1.42 -3.41
C ALA A 244 -15.38 -0.03 -3.66
N THR A 245 -14.95 -0.97 -2.82
CA THR A 245 -15.40 -2.37 -2.87
C THR A 245 -16.90 -2.48 -2.64
N LEU A 246 -17.45 -1.73 -1.66
CA LEU A 246 -18.89 -1.74 -1.38
C LEU A 246 -19.72 -1.19 -2.55
N VAL A 247 -19.31 -0.05 -3.13
CA VAL A 247 -19.96 0.55 -4.31
C VAL A 247 -19.99 -0.48 -5.43
N THR A 248 -18.84 -1.11 -5.74
CA THR A 248 -18.73 -2.11 -6.81
C THR A 248 -19.68 -3.28 -6.57
N SER A 249 -19.71 -3.87 -5.38
CA SER A 249 -20.60 -5.00 -5.07
C SER A 249 -22.09 -4.62 -5.11
N LEU A 250 -22.45 -3.41 -4.67
CA LEU A 250 -23.81 -2.89 -4.79
C LEU A 250 -24.20 -2.68 -6.26
N THR A 251 -23.28 -2.19 -7.10
CA THR A 251 -23.52 -1.97 -8.53
C THR A 251 -23.67 -3.29 -9.26
N GLU A 252 -22.76 -4.25 -9.05
CA GLU A 252 -22.87 -5.62 -9.56
C GLU A 252 -24.24 -6.20 -9.24
N ARG A 253 -24.63 -6.12 -7.97
CA ARG A 253 -25.91 -6.64 -7.53
C ARG A 253 -27.10 -5.95 -8.19
N ARG A 254 -27.09 -4.62 -8.29
CA ARG A 254 -28.17 -3.90 -8.98
C ARG A 254 -28.22 -4.28 -10.45
N MET A 255 -27.10 -4.41 -11.14
CA MET A 255 -27.09 -4.90 -12.53
C MET A 255 -27.65 -6.31 -12.66
N HIS A 256 -27.38 -7.20 -11.71
CA HIS A 256 -27.95 -8.54 -11.70
C HIS A 256 -29.45 -8.56 -11.35
N THR A 257 -29.90 -7.71 -10.43
CA THR A 257 -31.28 -7.69 -9.92
C THR A 257 -32.21 -6.91 -10.83
N HIS A 258 -31.72 -5.87 -11.50
CA HIS A 258 -32.54 -4.93 -12.25
C HIS A 258 -32.95 -5.55 -13.59
N LYS A 259 -34.03 -6.33 -13.55
CA LYS A 259 -34.91 -6.49 -14.70
C LYS A 259 -35.65 -5.16 -14.91
N THR A 260 -35.75 -4.72 -16.16
CA THR A 260 -36.85 -3.88 -16.70
C THR A 260 -36.74 -2.36 -16.47
N THR A 261 -36.00 -1.70 -17.34
CA THR A 261 -36.56 -0.60 -18.14
C THR A 261 -36.24 -0.92 -19.59
N LEU A 262 -37.28 -1.16 -20.38
CA LEU A 262 -37.16 -1.52 -21.78
C LEU A 262 -37.18 -0.22 -22.58
N ARG A 263 -36.03 0.18 -23.12
CA ARG A 263 -36.03 1.19 -24.18
C ARG A 263 -35.94 0.44 -25.50
N GLY A 264 -37.01 0.50 -26.27
CA GLY A 264 -37.04 -0.07 -27.62
C GLY A 264 -36.10 0.73 -28.53
N LYS A 265 -35.01 0.10 -28.96
CA LYS A 265 -34.21 0.66 -30.07
C LYS A 265 -34.87 0.21 -31.37
N GLN A 266 -35.06 1.14 -32.31
CA GLN A 266 -35.55 0.81 -33.65
C GLN A 266 -34.34 0.54 -34.55
N LEU A 267 -34.09 -0.72 -34.89
CA LEU A 267 -33.00 -1.10 -35.80
C LEU A 267 -33.50 -2.07 -36.88
N PRO A 268 -32.87 -2.13 -38.06
CA PRO A 268 -33.17 -3.11 -39.10
C PRO A 268 -32.99 -4.56 -38.62
N LEU A 269 -33.74 -5.49 -39.22
CA LEU A 269 -33.68 -6.93 -38.88
C LEU A 269 -32.26 -7.51 -38.97
N SER A 270 -31.50 -7.11 -39.98
CA SER A 270 -30.12 -7.57 -40.20
C SER A 270 -29.20 -7.22 -39.03
N VAL A 271 -29.37 -6.05 -38.43
CA VAL A 271 -28.56 -5.57 -37.29
C VAL A 271 -28.88 -6.40 -36.04
N TRP A 272 -30.15 -6.71 -35.80
CA TRP A 272 -30.55 -7.55 -34.67
C TRP A 272 -30.01 -8.99 -34.79
N ILE A 273 -30.07 -9.58 -35.98
CA ILE A 273 -29.52 -10.92 -36.23
C ILE A 273 -28.00 -10.92 -36.04
N GLN A 274 -27.29 -9.89 -36.50
CA GLN A 274 -25.85 -9.74 -36.27
C GLN A 274 -25.50 -9.57 -34.78
N GLN A 275 -26.39 -8.95 -33.99
CA GLN A 275 -26.26 -8.86 -32.54
C GLN A 275 -26.63 -10.17 -31.80
N GLY A 276 -26.97 -11.23 -32.54
CA GLY A 276 -27.27 -12.56 -31.99
C GLY A 276 -28.73 -12.76 -31.58
N TRP A 277 -29.64 -11.87 -31.97
CA TRP A 277 -31.06 -12.05 -31.70
C TRP A 277 -31.70 -13.02 -32.71
N PRO A 278 -32.51 -13.99 -32.25
CA PRO A 278 -33.21 -14.91 -33.13
C PRO A 278 -34.24 -14.16 -33.98
N ARG A 279 -34.24 -14.41 -35.29
CA ARG A 279 -35.10 -13.73 -36.29
C ARG A 279 -36.57 -13.72 -35.88
N GLU A 280 -37.09 -14.87 -35.45
CA GLU A 280 -38.49 -15.05 -35.05
C GLU A 280 -38.91 -14.11 -33.90
N VAL A 281 -38.03 -13.89 -32.92
CA VAL A 281 -38.30 -13.02 -31.77
C VAL A 281 -38.32 -11.55 -32.18
N VAL A 282 -37.43 -11.17 -33.11
CA VAL A 282 -37.35 -9.80 -33.63
C VAL A 282 -38.57 -9.49 -34.50
N GLU A 283 -38.97 -10.42 -35.37
CA GLU A 283 -40.12 -10.26 -36.26
C GLU A 283 -41.46 -10.16 -35.52
N ALA A 284 -41.56 -10.74 -34.33
CA ALA A 284 -42.72 -10.64 -33.44
C ALA A 284 -42.86 -9.28 -32.73
N GLN A 285 -41.81 -8.44 -32.74
CA GLN A 285 -41.87 -7.10 -32.12
C GLN A 285 -42.58 -6.09 -33.03
N PRO A 286 -43.08 -4.96 -32.47
CA PRO A 286 -43.63 -3.87 -33.26
C PRO A 286 -42.61 -3.41 -34.31
N ASN A 287 -43.05 -3.32 -35.57
CA ASN A 287 -42.23 -2.86 -36.67
C ASN A 287 -42.86 -1.63 -37.34
N GLU A 288 -42.00 -0.72 -37.77
CA GLU A 288 -42.35 0.49 -38.49
C GLU A 288 -41.46 0.58 -39.74
N TRP A 289 -41.98 1.15 -40.82
CA TRP A 289 -41.15 1.45 -41.98
C TRP A 289 -40.38 2.75 -41.70
N SER A 290 -39.04 2.69 -41.69
CA SER A 290 -38.21 3.88 -41.51
C SER A 290 -37.72 4.39 -42.86
N GLU A 291 -38.01 5.66 -43.16
CA GLU A 291 -37.52 6.32 -44.38
C GLU A 291 -35.99 6.49 -44.38
N GLU A 292 -35.39 6.63 -43.19
CA GLU A 292 -33.94 6.81 -43.03
C GLU A 292 -33.16 5.58 -43.50
N TYR A 293 -33.58 4.39 -43.09
CA TYR A 293 -32.93 3.12 -43.45
C TYR A 293 -33.50 2.48 -44.71
N LYS A 294 -34.62 2.99 -45.24
CA LYS A 294 -35.37 2.44 -46.38
C LYS A 294 -35.72 0.95 -46.19
N CYS A 295 -36.02 0.55 -44.96
CA CYS A 295 -36.39 -0.83 -44.60
C CYS A 295 -37.31 -0.86 -43.37
N ARG A 296 -37.93 -2.03 -43.10
CA ARG A 296 -38.66 -2.26 -41.84
C ARG A 296 -37.68 -2.30 -40.67
N VAL A 297 -37.89 -1.42 -39.69
CA VAL A 297 -37.16 -1.42 -38.42
C VAL A 297 -38.02 -2.09 -37.36
N TYR A 298 -37.36 -2.83 -36.47
CA TYR A 298 -38.01 -3.59 -35.41
C TYR A 298 -37.62 -2.96 -34.08
N CYS A 299 -38.63 -2.71 -33.25
CA CYS A 299 -38.46 -2.11 -31.93
C CYS A 299 -38.21 -3.20 -30.90
N VAL A 300 -36.97 -3.69 -30.82
CA VAL A 300 -36.59 -4.66 -29.79
C VAL A 300 -36.33 -3.90 -28.50
N ASN A 301 -37.11 -4.26 -27.50
CA ASN A 301 -37.02 -3.75 -26.15
C ASN A 301 -35.72 -4.23 -25.47
N VAL A 302 -34.63 -3.50 -25.66
CA VAL A 302 -33.33 -3.78 -25.04
C VAL A 302 -33.25 -3.08 -23.68
N LYS A 303 -32.77 -3.82 -22.68
CA LYS A 303 -32.50 -3.27 -21.34
C LYS A 303 -31.12 -2.64 -21.37
N GLU A 304 -31.06 -1.33 -21.51
CA GLU A 304 -29.79 -0.60 -21.35
C GLU A 304 -29.69 -0.07 -19.93
N LEU A 305 -28.83 -0.71 -19.14
CA LEU A 305 -28.36 -0.15 -17.88
C LEU A 305 -26.91 0.24 -18.10
N SER A 306 -26.65 1.54 -18.08
CA SER A 306 -25.27 2.02 -18.05
C SER A 306 -24.70 1.70 -16.68
N TRP A 307 -23.68 0.84 -16.64
CA TRP A 307 -22.91 0.56 -15.43
C TRP A 307 -22.50 1.85 -14.73
N GLN A 308 -22.06 2.84 -15.51
CA GLN A 308 -21.58 4.13 -15.02
C GLN A 308 -22.68 4.93 -14.31
N GLU A 309 -23.91 4.93 -14.83
CA GLU A 309 -25.03 5.65 -14.21
C GLU A 309 -25.39 5.05 -12.86
N GLU A 310 -25.50 3.72 -12.80
CA GLU A 310 -25.85 3.04 -11.54
C GLU A 310 -24.71 3.10 -10.52
N PHE A 311 -23.45 3.00 -10.98
CA PHE A 311 -22.27 3.23 -10.16
C PHE A 311 -22.29 4.63 -9.52
N ASN A 312 -22.48 5.68 -10.34
CA ASN A 312 -22.54 7.06 -9.87
C ASN A 312 -23.70 7.25 -8.88
N ARG A 313 -24.87 6.65 -9.15
CA ARG A 313 -26.04 6.71 -8.28
C ARG A 313 -25.78 6.08 -6.92
N ILE A 314 -25.20 4.86 -6.89
CA ILE A 314 -24.85 4.17 -5.64
C ILE A 314 -23.79 4.95 -4.88
N GLU A 315 -22.76 5.47 -5.56
CA GLU A 315 -21.71 6.26 -4.92
C GLU A 315 -22.29 7.53 -4.29
N GLN A 316 -23.18 8.24 -4.99
CA GLN A 316 -23.88 9.42 -4.44
C GLN A 316 -24.73 9.06 -3.22
N GLN A 317 -25.46 7.94 -3.24
CA GLN A 317 -26.25 7.47 -2.10
C GLN A 317 -25.36 7.19 -0.88
N LEU A 318 -24.23 6.51 -1.07
CA LEU A 318 -23.29 6.23 0.01
C LEU A 318 -22.64 7.51 0.55
N LEU A 319 -22.29 8.45 -0.32
CA LEU A 319 -21.75 9.76 0.09
C LEU A 319 -22.76 10.58 0.89
N GLN A 320 -24.05 10.55 0.52
CA GLN A 320 -25.10 11.22 1.28
C GLN A 320 -25.23 10.65 2.69
N HIS A 321 -25.27 9.31 2.82
CA HIS A 321 -25.30 8.66 4.13
C HIS A 321 -24.05 8.96 4.97
N GLU A 322 -22.86 8.96 4.35
CA GLU A 322 -21.60 9.33 5.03
C GLU A 322 -21.67 10.77 5.58
N GLN A 323 -22.22 11.71 4.81
CA GLN A 323 -22.41 13.10 5.22
C GLN A 323 -23.45 13.23 6.34
N GLU A 324 -24.59 12.54 6.24
CA GLU A 324 -25.65 12.53 7.27
C GLU A 324 -25.12 12.03 8.61
N ILE A 325 -24.38 10.90 8.63
CA ILE A 325 -23.79 10.36 9.86
C ILE A 325 -22.76 11.32 10.46
N THR A 326 -21.95 11.97 9.62
CA THR A 326 -20.96 12.95 10.07
C THR A 326 -21.61 14.21 10.64
N GLN A 327 -22.68 14.71 10.01
CA GLN A 327 -23.45 15.84 10.52
C GLN A 327 -24.13 15.50 11.85
N ASN A 328 -24.73 14.31 11.95
CA ASN A 328 -25.37 13.82 13.18
C ASN A 328 -24.38 13.69 14.35
N ARG A 329 -23.11 13.36 14.07
CA ARG A 329 -22.04 13.35 15.08
C ARG A 329 -21.68 14.75 15.56
N LYS A 330 -21.54 15.70 14.65
CA LYS A 330 -21.24 17.10 14.99
C LYS A 330 -22.37 17.74 15.79
N GLY A 331 -23.63 17.44 15.47
CA GLY A 331 -24.81 17.95 16.17
C GLY A 331 -24.94 17.50 17.63
N LYS A 332 -24.56 16.25 17.95
CA LYS A 332 -24.62 15.73 19.32
C LYS A 332 -23.61 16.39 20.25
N LYS A 333 -22.40 16.71 19.77
CA LYS A 333 -21.37 17.35 20.59
C LYS A 333 -21.78 18.75 21.07
N LYS A 334 -22.50 19.49 20.23
CA LYS A 334 -22.95 20.86 20.56
C LYS A 334 -24.10 20.89 21.59
N LYS A 335 -24.95 19.87 21.66
CA LYS A 335 -26.12 19.88 22.57
C LYS A 335 -25.77 19.55 24.03
N THR A 336 -24.59 18.98 24.28
CA THR A 336 -24.10 18.67 25.62
C THR A 336 -23.21 19.76 26.23
N GLU A 337 -22.90 20.84 25.51
CA GLU A 337 -21.95 21.88 25.97
C GLU A 337 -22.65 23.09 26.63
N ASP A 338 -23.98 23.23 26.50
CA ASP A 338 -24.76 24.28 27.20
C ASP A 338 -25.21 23.86 28.62
N GLY A 339 -24.69 22.76 29.13
CA GLY A 339 -24.97 22.26 30.48
C GLY A 339 -23.67 22.13 31.29
N ASN A 340 -23.18 23.26 31.79
CA ASN A 340 -22.47 23.41 33.06
C ASN A 340 -21.41 22.35 33.41
N ASP A 341 -20.15 22.61 33.06
CA ASP A 341 -19.05 22.80 34.01
C ASP A 341 -17.71 22.86 33.27
N ALA A 342 -16.88 23.81 33.70
CA ALA A 342 -15.56 24.06 33.17
C ALA A 342 -14.62 22.89 33.46
N ASP A 343 -14.15 22.20 32.43
CA ASP A 343 -12.75 21.76 32.41
C ASP A 343 -12.25 21.53 30.98
N GLU A 344 -11.22 22.29 30.63
CA GLU A 344 -10.53 22.27 29.35
C GLU A 344 -9.73 20.96 29.20
N HIS A 345 -10.00 20.18 28.16
CA HIS A 345 -8.92 19.40 27.53
C HIS A 345 -9.10 19.28 26.02
N ALA A 346 -8.22 19.99 25.33
CA ALA A 346 -7.99 19.92 23.89
C ALA A 346 -7.56 18.50 23.46
N SER A 347 -8.23 17.97 22.44
CA SER A 347 -7.61 16.99 21.55
C SER A 347 -7.88 17.39 20.10
N ASP A 348 -6.81 17.89 19.51
CA ASP A 348 -6.64 18.29 18.12
C ASP A 348 -6.29 17.04 17.29
N GLN A 349 -7.22 16.59 16.45
CA GLN A 349 -6.90 15.75 15.29
C GLN A 349 -7.77 16.20 14.12
N GLY A 350 -7.13 16.96 13.23
CA GLY A 350 -7.72 17.56 12.05
C GLY A 350 -8.30 16.56 11.06
N GLU A 351 -9.63 16.59 10.92
CA GLU A 351 -10.38 16.00 9.83
C GLU A 351 -10.75 17.13 8.86
N MET A 352 -10.19 17.07 7.64
CA MET A 352 -10.42 18.08 6.59
C MET A 352 -11.85 17.96 6.04
N ASP A 353 -12.72 18.91 6.39
CA ASP A 353 -14.02 19.11 5.76
C ASP A 353 -13.87 19.58 4.31
N LEU A 354 -14.45 18.83 3.36
CA LEU A 354 -14.70 19.27 1.99
C LEU A 354 -15.93 20.20 1.96
N PRO A 355 -15.94 21.27 1.14
CA PRO A 355 -17.07 22.19 1.08
C PRO A 355 -18.28 21.52 0.42
N ALA A 356 -19.33 21.31 1.20
CA ALA A 356 -20.64 20.92 0.69
C ALA A 356 -21.18 21.98 -0.28
N THR A 357 -21.75 21.53 -1.40
CA THR A 357 -22.52 22.33 -2.35
C THR A 357 -23.77 22.87 -1.66
N GLU A 358 -23.83 24.18 -1.44
CA GLU A 358 -24.98 24.89 -0.86
C GLU A 358 -26.16 24.88 -1.85
N PRO A 359 -27.39 24.48 -1.44
CA PRO A 359 -28.60 24.77 -2.19
C PRO A 359 -28.94 26.27 -2.09
N GLU A 360 -29.25 26.87 -3.23
CA GLU A 360 -29.60 28.27 -3.40
C GLU A 360 -30.80 28.67 -2.54
N LYS A 361 -30.57 29.44 -1.46
CA LYS A 361 -31.63 30.20 -0.78
C LYS A 361 -31.19 31.64 -0.55
N LYS A 362 -31.86 32.52 -1.31
CA LYS A 362 -32.10 33.96 -1.15
C LYS A 362 -31.20 34.71 -0.16
N SER A 363 -30.29 35.46 -0.76
CA SER A 363 -29.66 36.72 -0.33
C SER A 363 -30.17 37.34 0.99
N LYS A 364 -29.46 37.05 2.07
CA LYS A 364 -29.17 38.04 3.12
C LYS A 364 -27.78 38.58 2.83
N GLU A 365 -27.60 39.90 2.85
CA GLU A 365 -26.31 40.59 2.69
C GLU A 365 -25.21 39.88 3.47
N LYS A 366 -24.35 39.16 2.74
CA LYS A 366 -23.17 38.52 3.30
C LYS A 366 -22.24 39.64 3.72
N ASN A 367 -22.05 39.80 5.03
CA ASN A 367 -21.04 40.67 5.60
C ASN A 367 -19.70 40.46 4.85
N PRO A 368 -19.11 41.49 4.21
CA PRO A 368 -17.89 41.37 3.40
C PRO A 368 -16.72 40.79 4.18
N GLU A 369 -16.72 40.96 5.51
CA GLU A 369 -15.70 40.39 6.39
C GLU A 369 -15.73 38.85 6.44
N ALA A 370 -16.92 38.26 6.40
CA ALA A 370 -17.08 36.80 6.38
C ALA A 370 -16.63 36.19 5.04
N ALA A 371 -16.85 36.90 3.93
CA ALA A 371 -16.37 36.49 2.61
C ALA A 371 -14.84 36.52 2.55
N ALA A 372 -14.20 37.60 3.03
CA ALA A 372 -12.75 37.72 3.09
C ALA A 372 -12.11 36.66 4.00
N LYS A 373 -12.73 36.32 5.13
CA LYS A 373 -12.26 35.23 6.01
C LYS A 373 -12.33 33.86 5.32
N LYS A 374 -13.43 33.57 4.60
CA LYS A 374 -13.59 32.32 3.84
C LYS A 374 -12.56 32.21 2.70
N GLU A 375 -12.23 33.32 2.04
CA GLU A 375 -11.21 33.36 1.00
C GLU A 375 -9.79 33.16 1.56
N ARG A 376 -9.43 33.84 2.65
CA ARG A 376 -8.16 33.59 3.34
C ARG A 376 -7.99 32.13 3.76
N ALA A 377 -9.05 31.51 4.29
CA ALA A 377 -9.01 30.10 4.66
C ALA A 377 -8.78 29.17 3.45
N LYS A 378 -9.37 29.48 2.29
CA LYS A 378 -9.11 28.75 1.04
C LYS A 378 -7.67 28.91 0.58
N ASN A 379 -7.13 30.13 0.60
CA ASN A 379 -5.74 30.40 0.20
C ASN A 379 -4.74 29.65 1.09
N VAL A 380 -4.98 29.64 2.41
CA VAL A 380 -4.17 28.85 3.35
C VAL A 380 -4.26 27.35 3.05
N SER A 381 -5.44 26.82 2.75
CA SER A 381 -5.61 25.41 2.37
C SER A 381 -4.84 25.06 1.09
N ILE A 382 -4.90 25.93 0.08
CA ILE A 382 -4.18 25.76 -1.19
C ILE A 382 -2.66 25.82 -0.96
N ALA A 383 -2.17 26.81 -0.20
CA ALA A 383 -0.76 26.93 0.15
C ALA A 383 -0.24 25.70 0.91
N ASN A 384 -1.02 25.15 1.84
CA ASN A 384 -0.67 23.94 2.57
C ASN A 384 -0.63 22.70 1.66
N ARG A 385 -1.49 22.61 0.64
CA ARG A 385 -1.45 21.53 -0.36
C ARG A 385 -0.23 21.66 -1.26
N ALA A 386 0.06 22.86 -1.75
CA ALA A 386 1.27 23.15 -2.52
C ALA A 386 2.53 22.77 -1.72
N ALA A 387 2.61 23.18 -0.45
CA ALA A 387 3.73 22.82 0.43
C ALA A 387 3.93 21.31 0.60
N LYS A 388 2.83 20.53 0.69
CA LYS A 388 2.90 19.07 0.76
C LYS A 388 3.29 18.42 -0.58
N ALA A 389 2.94 19.02 -1.71
CA ALA A 389 3.23 18.49 -3.04
C ALA A 389 4.68 18.72 -3.47
N VAL A 390 5.31 19.83 -3.03
CA VAL A 390 6.70 20.17 -3.40
C VAL A 390 7.69 19.07 -3.03
N GLY A 391 7.55 18.42 -1.86
CA GLY A 391 8.48 17.37 -1.43
C GLY A 391 8.55 16.18 -2.40
N PRO A 392 7.44 15.48 -2.66
CA PRO A 392 7.40 14.38 -3.62
C PRO A 392 7.80 14.79 -5.04
N LEU A 393 7.38 15.98 -5.51
CA LEU A 393 7.74 16.47 -6.85
C LEU A 393 9.25 16.72 -6.99
N GLN A 394 9.86 17.35 -5.96
CA GLN A 394 11.29 17.59 -5.93
C GLN A 394 12.08 16.27 -5.87
N GLN A 395 11.58 15.28 -5.11
CA GLN A 395 12.19 13.96 -5.06
C GLN A 395 12.15 13.26 -6.42
N ALA A 396 11.00 13.25 -7.09
CA ALA A 396 10.85 12.66 -8.43
C ALA A 396 11.76 13.34 -9.45
N LEU A 397 11.85 14.68 -9.43
CA LEU A 397 12.74 15.45 -10.29
C LEU A 397 14.22 15.11 -10.03
N THR A 398 14.61 14.95 -8.76
CA THR A 398 15.97 14.57 -8.39
C THR A 398 16.32 13.17 -8.88
N THR A 399 15.40 12.21 -8.71
CA THR A 399 15.61 10.83 -9.18
C THR A 399 15.72 10.76 -10.71
N LEU A 400 14.87 11.47 -11.45
CA LEU A 400 14.95 11.52 -12.91
C LEU A 400 16.26 12.18 -13.38
N SER A 401 16.68 13.27 -12.74
CA SER A 401 17.96 13.92 -13.06
C SER A 401 19.16 13.00 -12.79
N GLN A 402 19.12 12.21 -11.71
CA GLN A 402 20.15 11.20 -11.44
C GLN A 402 20.16 10.10 -12.52
N LEU A 403 18.99 9.62 -12.94
CA LEU A 403 18.88 8.63 -14.02
C LEU A 403 19.44 9.18 -15.34
N GLU A 404 19.13 10.43 -15.70
CA GLU A 404 19.72 11.09 -16.88
C GLU A 404 21.26 11.14 -16.79
N GLN A 405 21.82 11.47 -15.61
CA GLN A 405 23.27 11.46 -15.39
C GLN A 405 23.87 10.05 -15.47
N HIS A 406 23.16 9.02 -14.99
CA HIS A 406 23.62 7.64 -15.09
C HIS A 406 23.61 7.13 -16.53
N LEU A 407 22.58 7.48 -17.31
CA LEU A 407 22.49 7.16 -18.74
C LEU A 407 23.61 7.84 -19.54
N ALA A 408 23.92 9.10 -19.22
CA ALA A 408 25.04 9.80 -19.85
C ALA A 408 26.41 9.17 -19.54
N LYS A 409 26.56 8.54 -18.36
CA LYS A 409 27.81 7.87 -17.96
C LYS A 409 27.95 6.45 -18.52
N SER A 410 26.84 5.74 -18.72
CA SER A 410 26.87 4.33 -19.14
C SER A 410 27.06 4.13 -20.64
N ASN A 411 27.07 5.21 -21.45
CA ASN A 411 27.11 5.15 -22.92
C ASN A 411 26.02 4.24 -23.52
N VAL A 412 24.92 4.02 -22.78
CA VAL A 412 23.79 3.23 -23.28
C VAL A 412 22.97 4.10 -24.22
N THR A 413 22.83 3.65 -25.47
CA THR A 413 21.98 4.30 -26.46
C THR A 413 20.52 4.14 -26.07
N VAL A 414 19.87 5.21 -25.63
CA VAL A 414 18.43 5.25 -25.34
C VAL A 414 17.69 5.58 -26.63
N GLU A 415 16.57 4.90 -26.87
CA GLU A 415 15.69 5.19 -27.99
C GLU A 415 15.20 6.65 -27.95
N ALA A 416 15.21 7.33 -29.10
CA ALA A 416 14.93 8.77 -29.17
C ALA A 416 13.56 9.15 -28.60
N ASP A 417 12.55 8.30 -28.80
CA ASP A 417 11.19 8.52 -28.29
C ASP A 417 11.11 8.45 -26.77
N LEU A 418 11.89 7.55 -26.15
CA LEU A 418 11.97 7.43 -24.69
C LEU A 418 12.69 8.65 -24.10
N ALA A 419 13.79 9.09 -24.71
CA ALA A 419 14.51 10.30 -24.30
C ALA A 419 13.63 11.56 -24.38
N ALA A 420 12.86 11.71 -25.47
CA ALA A 420 11.90 12.80 -25.63
C ALA A 420 10.81 12.78 -24.55
N THR A 421 10.32 11.57 -24.20
CA THR A 421 9.33 11.38 -23.14
C THR A 421 9.90 11.77 -21.76
N CYS A 422 11.11 11.31 -21.43
CA CYS A 422 11.78 11.70 -20.19
C CYS A 422 11.95 13.21 -20.07
N HIS A 423 12.44 13.88 -21.11
CA HIS A 423 12.59 15.34 -21.11
C HIS A 423 11.26 16.08 -20.96
N ASN A 424 10.18 15.60 -21.58
CA ASN A 424 8.85 16.18 -21.40
C ASN A 424 8.37 16.05 -19.94
N VAL A 425 8.52 14.86 -19.34
CA VAL A 425 8.15 14.62 -17.93
C VAL A 425 8.95 15.50 -16.98
N VAL A 426 10.26 15.65 -17.19
CA VAL A 426 11.12 16.54 -16.41
C VAL A 426 10.68 18.02 -16.57
N GLY A 427 10.34 18.43 -17.79
CA GLY A 427 9.77 19.76 -18.07
C GLY A 427 8.45 20.02 -17.34
N GLN A 428 7.56 19.03 -17.29
CA GLN A 428 6.29 19.13 -16.56
C GLN A 428 6.49 19.19 -15.04
N LEU A 429 7.30 18.28 -14.48
CA LEU A 429 7.58 18.22 -13.05
C LEU A 429 8.26 19.49 -12.55
N SER A 430 9.23 20.02 -13.31
CA SER A 430 9.88 21.29 -12.99
C SER A 430 8.89 22.47 -13.03
N GLY A 431 8.02 22.52 -14.05
CA GLY A 431 6.95 23.51 -14.16
C GLY A 431 5.98 23.48 -12.98
N TRP A 432 5.54 22.29 -12.55
CA TRP A 432 4.65 22.14 -11.38
C TRP A 432 5.35 22.51 -10.07
N THR A 433 6.59 22.06 -9.88
CA THR A 433 7.37 22.39 -8.69
C THR A 433 7.57 23.91 -8.56
N ALA A 434 7.88 24.59 -9.66
CA ALA A 434 8.02 26.05 -9.69
C ALA A 434 6.70 26.77 -9.38
N ALA A 435 5.56 26.25 -9.89
CA ALA A 435 4.24 26.81 -9.61
C ALA A 435 3.85 26.68 -8.13
N ASP A 436 4.12 25.53 -7.51
CA ASP A 436 3.86 25.30 -6.09
C ASP A 436 4.77 26.15 -5.20
N GLN A 437 6.07 26.23 -5.52
CA GLN A 437 7.01 27.12 -4.83
C GLN A 437 6.58 28.58 -4.91
N LYS A 438 6.14 29.05 -6.08
CA LYS A 438 5.60 30.41 -6.26
C LYS A 438 4.38 30.66 -5.37
N THR A 439 3.47 29.68 -5.27
CA THR A 439 2.27 29.78 -4.42
C THR A 439 2.64 29.88 -2.94
N ILE A 440 3.62 29.08 -2.49
CA ILE A 440 4.13 29.13 -1.11
C ILE A 440 4.78 30.48 -0.80
N LEU A 441 5.61 31.00 -1.72
CA LEU A 441 6.25 32.30 -1.57
C LEU A 441 5.24 33.46 -1.56
N GLN A 442 4.20 33.39 -2.39
CA GLN A 442 3.10 34.37 -2.38
C GLN A 442 2.39 34.37 -1.02
N GLN A 443 2.05 33.20 -0.48
CA GLN A 443 1.43 33.10 0.84
C GLN A 443 2.36 33.65 1.94
N ALA A 444 3.66 33.36 1.89
CA ALA A 444 4.63 33.89 2.83
C ALA A 444 4.72 35.43 2.77
N ALA A 445 4.67 36.01 1.56
CA ALA A 445 4.65 37.46 1.38
C ALA A 445 3.37 38.11 1.94
N GLU A 446 2.21 37.48 1.76
CA GLU A 446 0.94 37.95 2.35
C GLU A 446 0.98 37.90 3.88
N VAL A 447 1.49 36.82 4.47
CA VAL A 447 1.67 36.69 5.92
C VAL A 447 2.63 37.77 6.44
N ALA A 448 3.76 37.98 5.76
CA ALA A 448 4.72 39.03 6.13
C ALA A 448 4.09 40.44 6.05
N LYS A 449 3.25 40.71 5.05
CA LYS A 449 2.52 41.99 4.94
C LYS A 449 1.53 42.16 6.10
N GLY A 450 0.81 41.11 6.47
CA GLY A 450 -0.08 41.09 7.63
C GLY A 450 0.66 41.36 8.94
N LEU A 451 1.79 40.69 9.17
CA LEU A 451 2.62 40.89 10.36
C LEU A 451 3.18 42.32 10.44
N ARG A 452 3.67 42.88 9.32
CA ARG A 452 4.15 44.28 9.28
C ARG A 452 3.08 45.30 9.63
N ALA A 453 1.81 45.03 9.33
CA ALA A 453 0.70 45.92 9.69
C ALA A 453 0.39 45.89 11.20
N LEU A 454 0.69 44.78 11.88
CA LEU A 454 0.49 44.62 13.33
C LEU A 454 1.67 45.17 14.15
N LEU A 455 2.86 45.27 13.57
CA LEU A 455 4.02 45.83 14.26
C LEU A 455 3.83 47.34 14.49
N PRO A 456 4.07 47.85 15.72
CA PRO A 456 3.92 49.25 16.03
C PRO A 456 4.85 50.08 15.14
N LYS A 457 4.30 51.08 14.44
CA LYS A 457 5.10 51.98 13.62
C LYS A 457 6.13 52.66 14.52
N PRO A 458 7.42 52.67 14.15
CA PRO A 458 8.44 53.33 14.94
C PRO A 458 8.01 54.79 15.14
N LYS A 459 7.80 55.20 16.40
CA LYS A 459 7.48 56.58 16.74
C LYS A 459 8.62 57.43 16.18
N ALA A 460 8.30 58.36 15.28
CA ALA A 460 9.28 59.25 14.69
C ALA A 460 10.05 59.90 15.85
N LYS A 461 11.36 59.60 15.95
CA LYS A 461 12.23 60.28 16.90
C LYS A 461 12.07 61.77 16.62
N ALA A 462 11.62 62.49 17.64
CA ALA A 462 11.38 63.92 17.57
C ALA A 462 12.58 64.58 16.89
N LYS A 463 12.29 65.32 15.83
CA LYS A 463 13.21 66.14 15.06
C LYS A 463 13.99 66.99 16.07
N ALA A 464 15.23 66.59 16.37
CA ALA A 464 16.14 67.38 17.18
C ALA A 464 16.34 68.70 16.44
N GLU A 465 15.80 69.77 17.00
CA GLU A 465 16.05 71.13 16.54
C GLU A 465 17.57 71.36 16.49
N SER A 466 18.05 71.66 15.30
CA SER A 466 19.41 72.09 15.03
C SER A 466 19.65 73.43 15.72
N ARG A 467 20.29 73.40 16.89
CA ARG A 467 20.95 74.57 17.48
C ARG A 467 22.42 74.53 17.10
N SER A 468 22.80 75.38 16.15
CA SER A 468 24.19 75.80 15.90
C SER A 468 24.77 76.45 17.16
N PRO A 469 26.08 76.31 17.43
CA PRO A 469 26.99 77.34 16.94
C PRO A 469 28.33 76.78 16.41
N GLY A 470 28.93 77.54 15.49
CA GLY A 470 30.11 77.14 14.74
C GLY A 470 31.42 77.14 15.51
N ARG A 471 32.42 76.49 14.90
CA ARG A 471 33.83 76.89 14.99
C ARG A 471 34.56 76.45 13.72
N LYS A 472 35.39 77.37 13.22
CA LYS A 472 36.19 77.30 11.99
C LYS A 472 37.46 76.44 12.17
N ALA A 473 37.89 75.90 11.03
CA ALA A 473 39.27 75.78 10.51
C ALA A 473 40.18 74.60 10.92
N GLY A 474 40.82 74.03 9.89
CA GLY A 474 41.94 73.07 9.89
C GLY A 474 41.63 71.83 9.04
N GLN A 475 41.54 71.87 7.71
CA GLN A 475 42.61 71.65 6.72
C GLN A 475 43.57 70.48 7.02
N GLY A 476 43.59 69.47 6.13
CA GLY A 476 44.79 68.68 5.80
C GLY A 476 44.61 67.17 5.57
N ALA A 477 44.88 66.74 4.32
CA ALA A 477 45.25 65.40 3.83
C ALA A 477 44.17 64.29 3.91
N GLU A 478 43.60 63.76 2.81
CA GLU A 478 44.17 63.09 1.63
C GLU A 478 44.73 61.68 1.90
N ALA A 479 44.19 60.74 1.11
CA ALA A 479 44.70 59.42 0.74
C ALA A 479 44.22 58.14 1.47
N SER A 480 43.84 57.21 0.58
CA SER A 480 44.00 55.75 0.60
C SER A 480 42.99 54.87 1.36
N ALA A 481 42.15 54.27 0.53
CA ALA A 481 41.78 52.85 0.50
C ALA A 481 42.52 51.92 1.49
N ALA A 482 41.75 51.23 2.31
CA ALA A 482 42.09 49.90 2.79
C ALA A 482 40.80 49.08 2.99
N GLU A 483 40.71 48.09 2.13
CA GLU A 483 39.88 46.90 2.16
C GLU A 483 39.99 46.20 3.53
N VAL A 484 38.87 46.04 4.24
CA VAL A 484 38.80 45.24 5.48
C VAL A 484 37.76 44.15 5.29
N GLN A 485 38.28 42.95 5.10
CA GLN A 485 37.55 41.69 5.20
C GLN A 485 36.93 41.56 6.58
N HIS A 486 35.62 41.30 6.63
CA HIS A 486 34.91 40.91 7.84
C HIS A 486 34.39 39.48 7.68
N SER A 487 35.18 38.54 8.20
CA SER A 487 34.70 37.22 8.59
C SER A 487 34.28 37.27 10.05
N PRO A 488 33.09 36.74 10.40
CA PRO A 488 32.88 36.21 11.74
C PRO A 488 32.57 34.72 11.65
N GLY A 489 33.61 33.91 11.85
CA GLY A 489 33.48 32.52 12.26
C GLY A 489 33.01 32.47 13.71
N GLY A 490 31.72 32.21 13.92
CA GLY A 490 31.12 31.97 15.23
C GLY A 490 31.04 30.48 15.53
N SER A 491 32.05 29.95 16.21
CA SER A 491 32.06 28.61 16.80
C SER A 491 31.11 28.60 18.02
N LEU A 492 29.96 27.95 17.88
CA LEU A 492 29.03 27.71 18.99
C LEU A 492 29.37 26.38 19.66
N LYS A 493 29.98 26.51 20.84
CA LYS A 493 30.17 25.49 21.87
C LYS A 493 28.83 24.81 22.19
N ARG A 494 28.80 23.50 21.96
CA ARG A 494 27.71 22.58 22.30
C ARG A 494 27.87 22.13 23.76
N PRO A 495 26.94 22.41 24.70
CA PRO A 495 26.96 21.76 26.00
C PRO A 495 26.26 20.38 25.90
N ALA A 496 26.90 19.42 26.57
CA ALA A 496 26.47 18.04 26.67
C ALA A 496 25.44 17.84 27.82
N ALA A 497 24.71 16.73 27.68
CA ALA A 497 24.06 15.93 28.71
C ALA A 497 22.73 16.41 29.32
N ALA A 498 21.66 15.64 29.06
CA ALA A 498 21.04 14.80 30.10
C ALA A 498 20.06 13.81 29.44
N LYS A 499 20.38 12.51 29.50
CA LYS A 499 19.42 11.42 29.24
C LYS A 499 18.63 11.21 30.53
N ALA A 500 17.32 11.38 30.49
CA ALA A 500 16.42 10.97 31.55
C ALA A 500 15.58 9.80 31.03
N ASP A 501 15.86 8.60 31.55
CA ASP A 501 15.06 7.41 31.36
C ASP A 501 13.75 7.56 32.15
N SER A 502 12.63 7.78 31.45
CA SER A 502 11.30 7.73 32.03
C SER A 502 10.66 6.37 31.75
N ALA A 503 10.57 5.54 32.80
CA ALA A 503 9.90 4.24 32.77
C ALA A 503 8.38 4.36 32.46
N PRO A 504 7.78 3.38 31.75
CA PRO A 504 6.38 3.43 31.37
C PRO A 504 5.44 3.13 32.56
N LYS A 505 4.53 4.08 32.81
CA LYS A 505 3.49 4.05 33.84
C LYS A 505 2.42 3.01 33.46
N ARG A 506 2.41 1.84 34.15
CA ARG A 506 1.37 0.81 34.04
C ARG A 506 -0.01 1.39 34.38
N ARG A 507 -0.93 1.43 33.42
CA ARG A 507 -2.35 1.72 33.64
C ARG A 507 -3.03 0.49 34.26
N ARG A 508 -3.61 0.68 35.44
CA ARG A 508 -4.45 -0.29 36.15
C ARG A 508 -5.81 -0.36 35.43
N SER A 509 -6.11 -1.47 34.79
CA SER A 509 -7.46 -1.76 34.27
C SER A 509 -8.38 -2.08 35.43
N LYS A 510 -9.53 -1.41 35.48
CA LYS A 510 -10.64 -1.68 36.40
C LYS A 510 -11.59 -2.62 35.66
N CYS A 511 -11.68 -3.88 36.09
CA CYS A 511 -12.67 -4.82 35.56
C CYS A 511 -14.04 -4.53 36.19
N PRO A 512 -15.14 -4.59 35.41
CA PRO A 512 -16.40 -5.13 35.89
C PRO A 512 -16.36 -6.66 35.99
#